data_AF-A0A7C5ZKI1-F1
#
_entry.id   AF-A0A7C5ZKI1-F1
#
_cell.length_a   1.000
_cell.length_b   1.000
_cell.length_c   1.000
_cell.angle_alpha   90.00
_cell.angle_beta   90.00
_cell.angle_gamma   90.00
#
_symmetry.space_group_name_H-M   'P 1'
#
loop_
_entity.id
_entity.type
_entity.pdbx_description
1 polymer ?
#
loop_
_entity_poly.entity_id
_entity_poly.type
_entity_poly.pdbx_seq_one_letter_code
_entity_poly.pdbx_strand_id
1 'polypeptide(L)'
;MESIWMGIAPSLATTRVIAMAGPGDTILKARLAGDPRHPRALATLLEAVALWQGQPVRAALCADAPGFSCDSTLCREAFLDDGGALYSVVWVPAGAPRRRRDRLPGLGSFRDLERLVIAEVAR
;
A
#
# COMPACT_ATOMS: atom_id res chain seq x y z
N MET A 1 -17.23 -2.33 -11.84
CA MET A 1 -17.23 -2.77 -10.43
C MET A 1 -16.33 -1.82 -9.68
N GLU A 2 -16.87 -1.08 -8.72
CA GLU A 2 -16.09 -0.17 -7.88
C GLU A 2 -15.19 -1.03 -6.99
N SER A 3 -13.87 -0.90 -7.15
CA SER A 3 -12.90 -1.63 -6.34
C SER A 3 -12.23 -0.65 -5.39
N ILE A 4 -11.93 -1.10 -4.17
CA ILE A 4 -11.11 -0.30 -3.26
C ILE A 4 -9.68 -0.32 -3.79
N TRP A 5 -9.07 0.84 -3.91
CA TRP A 5 -7.70 0.93 -4.36
C TRP A 5 -6.78 1.24 -3.19
N MET A 6 -5.69 0.50 -3.05
CA MET A 6 -4.75 0.68 -1.94
C MET A 6 -3.33 0.92 -2.45
N GLY A 7 -2.64 1.91 -1.88
CA GLY A 7 -1.24 2.18 -2.15
C GLY A 7 -0.41 1.88 -0.92
N ILE A 8 0.63 1.06 -1.07
CA ILE A 8 1.52 0.64 0.00
C ILE A 8 2.95 1.05 -0.38
N ALA A 9 3.55 1.92 0.41
CA ALA A 9 4.93 2.37 0.23
C ALA A 9 5.74 2.10 1.51
N PRO A 10 6.38 0.92 1.61
CA PRO A 10 7.28 0.62 2.69
C PRO A 10 8.58 1.45 2.62
N SER A 11 9.24 1.59 3.75
CA SER A 11 10.59 2.17 3.89
C SER A 11 11.25 1.64 5.16
N LEU A 12 12.56 1.82 5.31
CA LEU A 12 13.31 1.39 6.50
C LEU A 12 12.69 1.83 7.84
N ALA A 13 12.09 3.03 7.88
CA ALA A 13 11.52 3.57 9.11
C ALA A 13 10.05 3.20 9.28
N THR A 14 9.26 3.29 8.20
CA THR A 14 7.80 3.14 8.25
C THR A 14 7.20 2.69 6.94
N THR A 15 6.08 1.97 7.02
CA THR A 15 5.20 1.69 5.88
C THR A 15 4.06 2.69 5.83
N ARG A 16 3.91 3.37 4.68
CA ARG A 16 2.79 4.28 4.43
C ARG A 16 1.71 3.56 3.63
N VAL A 17 0.47 3.66 4.08
CA VAL A 17 -0.69 3.04 3.43
C VAL A 17 -1.74 4.11 3.17
N ILE A 18 -2.36 4.06 1.99
CA ILE A 18 -3.59 4.78 1.68
C ILE A 18 -4.58 3.82 1.01
N ALA A 19 -5.85 3.90 1.37
CA ALA A 19 -6.93 3.20 0.66
C ALA A 19 -8.00 4.19 0.23
N MET A 20 -8.58 3.97 -0.94
CA MET A 20 -9.51 4.88 -1.59
C MET A 20 -10.70 4.13 -2.19
N ALA A 21 -11.89 4.70 -2.06
CA ALA A 21 -13.12 4.24 -2.72
C ALA A 21 -13.36 5.08 -4.00
N GLY A 22 -12.40 5.05 -4.92
CA GLY A 22 -12.38 5.89 -6.12
C GLY A 22 -11.53 7.17 -5.98
N PRO A 23 -11.39 7.97 -7.06
CA PRO A 23 -10.50 9.12 -7.07
C PRO A 23 -11.00 10.20 -6.10
N GLY A 24 -10.17 10.57 -5.12
CA GLY A 24 -10.46 11.64 -4.17
C GLY A 24 -11.22 11.23 -2.91
N ASP A 25 -11.72 9.99 -2.82
CA ASP A 25 -12.36 9.46 -1.60
C ASP A 25 -11.39 8.57 -0.82
N THR A 26 -10.73 9.15 0.18
CA THR A 26 -9.77 8.42 1.03
C THR A 26 -10.49 7.84 2.25
N ILE A 27 -10.52 6.51 2.33
CA ILE A 27 -11.20 5.78 3.40
C ILE A 27 -10.24 5.31 4.51
N LEU A 28 -8.95 5.15 4.19
CA LEU A 28 -7.94 4.76 5.17
C LEU A 28 -6.61 5.41 4.84
N LYS A 29 -5.91 5.87 5.89
CA LYS A 29 -4.58 6.44 5.80
C LYS A 29 -3.78 6.07 7.04
N ALA A 30 -2.65 5.41 6.85
CA ALA A 30 -1.89 4.87 7.96
C ALA A 30 -0.38 5.02 7.77
N ARG A 31 0.32 5.08 8.91
CA ARG A 31 1.77 4.97 9.02
C ARG A 31 2.07 3.84 10.00
N LEU A 32 2.59 2.74 9.49
CA LEU A 32 2.92 1.52 10.22
C LEU A 32 4.44 1.41 10.41
N ALA A 33 4.88 0.39 11.15
CA ALA A 33 6.30 0.04 11.22
C ALA A 33 6.91 -0.19 9.83
N GLY A 34 8.23 0.00 9.69
CA GLY A 34 8.95 -0.19 8.43
C GLY A 34 8.72 -1.57 7.85
N ASP A 35 8.98 -2.59 8.67
CA ASP A 35 8.71 -3.98 8.34
C ASP A 35 7.48 -4.53 9.11
N PRO A 36 6.67 -5.38 8.48
CA PRO A 36 5.62 -6.10 9.19
C PRO A 36 6.24 -7.03 10.24
N ARG A 37 5.74 -6.96 11.48
CA ARG A 37 6.19 -7.84 12.58
C ARG A 37 5.68 -9.28 12.47
N HIS A 38 4.84 -9.56 11.49
CA HIS A 38 4.24 -10.88 11.25
C HIS A 38 4.01 -11.08 9.75
N PRO A 39 4.31 -12.25 9.16
CA PRO A 39 4.18 -12.49 7.72
C PRO A 39 2.77 -12.20 7.17
N ARG A 40 1.73 -12.51 7.96
CA ARG A 40 0.33 -12.26 7.59
C ARG A 40 -0.16 -10.83 7.74
N ALA A 41 0.62 -9.92 8.35
CA ALA A 41 0.10 -8.62 8.78
C ALA A 41 -0.50 -7.81 7.63
N LEU A 42 0.13 -7.84 6.46
CA LEU A 42 -0.33 -7.06 5.31
C LEU A 42 -1.49 -7.73 4.57
N ALA A 43 -1.46 -9.05 4.38
CA ALA A 43 -2.60 -9.80 3.86
C ALA A 43 -3.84 -9.58 4.74
N THR A 44 -3.70 -9.68 6.07
CA THR A 44 -4.79 -9.41 7.01
C THR A 44 -5.30 -7.97 6.97
N LEU A 45 -4.43 -6.98 6.72
CA LEU A 45 -4.86 -5.60 6.52
C LEU A 45 -5.71 -5.45 5.24
N LEU A 46 -5.29 -6.07 4.13
CA LEU A 46 -6.02 -6.05 2.87
C LEU A 46 -7.38 -6.74 3.01
N GLU A 47 -7.41 -7.93 3.60
CA GLU A 47 -8.63 -8.68 3.91
C GLU A 47 -9.56 -7.87 4.81
N ALA A 48 -9.04 -7.26 5.88
CA ALA A 48 -9.85 -6.46 6.79
C ALA A 48 -10.50 -5.29 6.06
N VAL A 49 -9.74 -4.55 5.24
CA VAL A 49 -10.31 -3.44 4.45
C VAL A 49 -11.35 -3.94 3.45
N ALA A 50 -11.09 -5.06 2.77
CA ALA A 50 -12.04 -5.66 1.83
C ALA A 50 -13.36 -6.03 2.52
N LEU A 51 -13.27 -6.68 3.69
CA LEU A 51 -14.43 -7.09 4.49
C LEU A 51 -15.20 -5.90 5.06
N TRP A 52 -14.51 -4.85 5.51
CA TRP A 52 -15.17 -3.64 6.03
C TRP A 52 -15.94 -2.89 4.95
N GLN A 53 -15.41 -2.82 3.73
CA GLN A 53 -16.03 -2.12 2.61
C GLN A 53 -17.01 -3.00 1.83
N GLY A 54 -16.99 -4.31 2.06
CA GLY A 54 -17.76 -5.29 1.27
C GLY A 54 -17.36 -5.31 -0.21
N GLN A 55 -16.12 -4.91 -0.53
CA GLN A 55 -15.59 -4.80 -1.90
C GLN A 55 -14.14 -5.30 -1.95
N PRO A 56 -13.69 -5.92 -3.05
CA PRO A 56 -12.31 -6.38 -3.18
C PRO A 56 -11.32 -5.20 -3.21
N VAL A 57 -10.14 -5.42 -2.64
CA VAL A 57 -9.03 -4.44 -2.62
C VAL A 57 -8.05 -4.73 -3.74
N ARG A 58 -7.81 -3.76 -4.61
CA ARG A 58 -6.71 -3.80 -5.56
C ARG A 58 -5.57 -2.95 -5.01
N ALA A 59 -4.42 -3.56 -4.73
CA ALA A 59 -3.29 -2.90 -4.09
C ALA A 59 -2.11 -2.71 -5.05
N ALA A 60 -1.49 -1.54 -4.98
CA ALA A 60 -0.20 -1.24 -5.59
C ALA A 60 0.88 -1.17 -4.50
N LEU A 61 1.89 -2.03 -4.62
CA LEU A 61 3.03 -2.07 -3.72
C LEU A 61 4.26 -1.45 -4.40
N CYS A 62 4.72 -0.31 -3.86
CA CYS A 62 5.92 0.35 -4.35
C CYS A 62 7.16 -0.31 -3.74
N ALA A 63 7.84 -1.15 -4.50
CA ALA A 63 9.19 -1.60 -4.16
C ALA A 63 10.19 -0.49 -4.54
N ASP A 64 11.20 -0.23 -3.72
CA ASP A 64 12.32 0.72 -3.96
C ASP A 64 12.14 2.18 -3.49
N ALA A 65 11.92 2.37 -2.19
CA ALA A 65 12.50 3.57 -1.55
C ALA A 65 14.03 3.34 -1.41
N PRO A 66 14.93 4.27 -1.77
CA PRO A 66 16.37 4.08 -1.59
C PRO A 66 16.69 3.77 -0.12
N GLY A 67 17.22 2.58 0.14
CA GLY A 67 17.31 1.97 1.47
C GLY A 67 16.47 0.70 1.63
N PHE A 68 15.63 0.36 0.65
CA PHE A 68 15.16 -1.02 0.47
C PHE A 68 16.38 -1.86 0.12
N SER A 69 16.96 -2.53 1.11
CA SER A 69 17.55 -3.81 0.76
C SER A 69 16.39 -4.70 0.34
N CYS A 70 16.49 -5.23 -0.87
CA CYS A 70 15.67 -6.35 -1.33
C CYS A 70 15.79 -7.60 -0.42
N ASP A 71 16.58 -7.53 0.66
CA ASP A 71 16.76 -8.56 1.69
C ASP A 71 15.65 -8.64 2.75
N SER A 72 14.61 -7.79 2.73
CA SER A 72 13.40 -8.10 3.50
C SER A 72 12.60 -9.19 2.76
N THR A 73 13.13 -10.42 2.78
CA THR A 73 12.47 -11.64 2.30
C THR A 73 11.03 -11.75 2.83
N LEU A 74 10.79 -11.22 4.04
CA LEU A 74 9.50 -11.10 4.69
C LEU A 74 8.45 -10.31 3.90
N CYS A 75 8.83 -9.22 3.21
CA CYS A 75 7.89 -8.52 2.34
C CYS A 75 7.54 -9.42 1.16
N ARG A 76 8.53 -9.97 0.44
CA ARG A 76 8.27 -10.83 -0.74
C ARG A 76 7.43 -12.07 -0.40
N GLU A 77 7.70 -12.72 0.73
CA GLU A 77 6.99 -13.91 1.20
C GLU A 77 5.55 -13.61 1.65
N ALA A 78 5.28 -12.43 2.22
CA ALA A 78 3.94 -12.01 2.62
C ALA A 78 2.96 -11.84 1.44
N PHE A 79 3.46 -11.80 0.20
CA PHE A 79 2.65 -11.60 -1.01
C PHE A 79 2.73 -12.76 -2.02
N LEU A 80 3.21 -13.93 -1.61
CA LEU A 80 3.16 -15.15 -2.44
C LEU A 80 1.74 -15.73 -2.56
N ASP A 81 0.81 -15.27 -1.71
CA ASP A 81 -0.59 -15.64 -1.76
C ASP A 81 -1.35 -14.55 -2.52
N ASP A 82 -1.87 -14.89 -3.70
CA ASP A 82 -2.49 -13.97 -4.67
C ASP A 82 -3.81 -13.33 -4.17
N GLY A 83 -4.19 -13.56 -2.90
CA GLY A 83 -5.31 -12.90 -2.22
C GLY A 83 -6.71 -13.32 -2.65
N GLY A 84 -6.81 -14.14 -3.69
CA GLY A 84 -8.05 -14.75 -4.15
C GLY A 84 -9.14 -13.71 -4.48
N ALA A 85 -10.32 -13.86 -3.86
CA ALA A 85 -11.48 -13.01 -4.14
C ALA A 85 -11.48 -11.67 -3.38
N LEU A 86 -10.67 -11.53 -2.31
CA LEU A 86 -10.72 -10.36 -1.42
C LEU A 86 -9.73 -9.28 -1.80
N TYR A 87 -8.56 -9.64 -2.33
CA TYR A 87 -7.59 -8.66 -2.77
C TYR A 87 -6.71 -9.17 -3.90
N SER A 88 -6.09 -8.23 -4.62
CA SER A 88 -5.01 -8.49 -5.55
C SER A 88 -3.89 -7.46 -5.35
N VAL A 89 -2.64 -7.85 -5.60
CA VAL A 89 -1.47 -6.99 -5.40
C VAL A 89 -0.66 -6.89 -6.69
N VAL A 90 -0.38 -5.67 -7.13
CA VAL A 90 0.52 -5.38 -8.24
C VAL A 90 1.79 -4.74 -7.70
N TRP A 91 2.93 -5.30 -8.10
CA TRP A 91 4.25 -4.77 -7.79
C TRP A 91 4.59 -3.64 -8.75
N VAL A 92 4.90 -2.47 -8.20
CA VAL A 92 5.27 -1.29 -8.99
C VAL A 92 6.73 -0.92 -8.67
N PRO A 93 7.65 -1.01 -9.64
CA PRO A 93 9.03 -0.58 -9.45
C PRO A 93 9.07 0.94 -9.22
N ALA A 94 9.92 1.43 -8.33
CA ALA A 94 10.03 2.87 -8.07
C ALA A 94 10.69 3.62 -9.25
N GLY A 95 9.90 3.92 -10.27
CA GLY A 95 10.24 4.91 -11.28
C GLY A 95 10.14 6.31 -10.70
N ALA A 96 11.29 6.94 -10.45
CA ALA A 96 11.55 8.33 -10.07
C ALA A 96 11.60 8.68 -8.55
N PRO A 97 12.57 9.54 -8.14
CA PRO A 97 12.76 9.96 -6.76
C PRO A 97 11.58 10.82 -6.29
N ARG A 98 10.65 10.20 -5.54
CA ARG A 98 9.48 10.91 -5.00
C ARG A 98 9.91 11.69 -3.75
N ARG A 99 9.91 13.03 -3.87
CA ARG A 99 10.40 13.99 -2.86
C ARG A 99 9.92 13.63 -1.45
N ARG A 100 10.89 13.39 -0.55
CA ARG A 100 10.70 13.35 0.90
C ARG A 100 10.00 14.62 1.37
N ARG A 101 8.76 14.48 1.84
CA ARG A 101 8.13 15.47 2.71
C ARG A 101 7.63 14.77 3.95
N ASP A 102 8.58 14.46 4.82
CA ASP A 102 8.30 14.20 6.22
C ASP A 102 7.73 15.49 6.83
N ARG A 103 6.51 15.41 7.37
CA ARG A 103 6.02 16.17 8.54
C ARG A 103 4.61 15.71 8.86
N LEU A 104 4.47 14.97 9.96
CA LEU A 104 3.22 14.94 10.73
C LEU A 104 3.33 16.04 11.80
N PRO A 105 2.27 16.85 11.94
CA PRO A 105 1.18 16.45 12.82
C PRO A 105 -0.14 16.35 12.04
N GLY A 106 -0.84 15.21 12.19
CA GLY A 106 -2.16 14.98 11.56
C GLY A 106 -2.15 14.26 10.19
N LEU A 107 -1.17 13.38 9.93
CA LEU A 107 -1.05 12.47 8.77
C LEU A 107 -0.64 13.04 7.40
N GLY A 108 -0.40 14.34 7.21
CA GLY A 108 0.11 14.87 5.92
C GLY A 108 -0.81 14.56 4.72
N SER A 109 -0.38 14.84 3.48
CA SER A 109 -1.27 14.74 2.30
C SER A 109 -1.24 13.39 1.56
N PHE A 110 -0.14 12.63 1.57
CA PHE A 110 -0.01 11.33 0.84
C PHE A 110 -0.38 11.40 -0.66
N ARG A 111 -0.37 12.60 -1.26
CA ARG A 111 -0.65 12.81 -2.70
C ARG A 111 0.27 12.03 -3.63
N ASP A 112 1.44 11.61 -3.16
CA ASP A 112 2.33 10.72 -3.89
C ASP A 112 1.74 9.31 -4.03
N LEU A 113 1.15 8.79 -2.95
CA LEU A 113 0.46 7.51 -2.94
C LEU A 113 -0.89 7.57 -3.68
N GLU A 114 -1.68 8.64 -3.50
CA GLU A 114 -2.93 8.82 -4.27
C GLU A 114 -2.67 8.75 -5.77
N ARG A 115 -1.62 9.43 -6.25
CA ARG A 115 -1.24 9.38 -7.66
C ARG A 115 -0.78 8.01 -8.12
N LEU A 116 -0.04 7.28 -7.29
CA LEU A 116 0.39 5.91 -7.59
C LEU A 116 -0.83 4.99 -7.76
N VAL A 117 -1.77 5.08 -6.82
CA VAL A 117 -2.99 4.28 -6.81
C VAL A 117 -3.83 4.56 -8.06
N ILE A 118 -4.06 5.84 -8.37
CA ILE A 118 -4.80 6.23 -9.58
C ILE A 118 -4.09 5.74 -10.85
N ALA A 119 -2.77 5.84 -10.93
CA ALA A 119 -2.02 5.48 -12.14
C ALA A 119 -1.98 3.97 -12.40
N GLU A 120 -1.83 3.17 -11.35
CA GLU A 120 -1.51 1.74 -11.45
C GLU A 120 -2.72 0.84 -11.18
N VAL A 121 -3.70 1.32 -10.41
CA VAL A 121 -4.86 0.51 -9.98
C VAL A 121 -6.14 0.89 -10.69
N ALA A 122 -6.36 2.15 -11.06
CA ALA A 122 -7.61 2.60 -11.68
C ALA A 122 -7.76 2.20 -13.17
N ARG A 123 -6.85 1.37 -13.70
CA ARG A 123 -6.98 0.77 -15.04
C ARG A 123 -7.86 -0.47 -15.03
#